data_AF-A0A2E7QT93-F1
#
_entry.id   AF-A0A2E7QT93-F1
#
_cell.length_a   1.000
_cell.length_b   1.000
_cell.length_c   1.000
_cell.angle_alpha   90.00
_cell.angle_beta   90.00
_cell.angle_gamma   90.00
#
_symmetry.space_group_name_H-M   'P 1'
#
loop_
_entity.id
_entity.type
_entity.pdbx_description
1 polymer ?
#
loop_
_entity_poly.entity_id
_entity_poly.type
_entity_poly.pdbx_seq_one_letter_code
_entity_poly.pdbx_strand_id
1 'polypeptide(L)'
;MILKTVVTTVIIFASMSSGINNTTYDENLVNNNRIPGPVVINNEGPGIFVSLEMDDYEKWALEFKTELGYKPNQECPSVGSCHIDEDRWLNHFPTLNEYVDEYFLPEDRAWALKVAFCESSADPKDKFSEAVNHKSGATGWFQHLPKFWIERSYRAGYVGFAINHPKANVGVASWLFYEYGGSRHWNSSKSCWQ
;
A
#
# COMPACT_ATOMS: atom_id res chain seq x y z
N MET A 1 46.96 30.65 -14.11
CA MET A 1 45.84 31.41 -13.52
C MET A 1 44.65 31.30 -14.46
N ILE A 2 43.65 30.47 -14.11
CA ILE A 2 42.39 30.35 -14.85
C ILE A 2 41.28 30.74 -13.88
N LEU A 3 40.61 31.86 -14.19
CA LEU A 3 39.50 32.41 -13.44
C LEU A 3 38.25 31.58 -13.76
N LYS A 4 37.68 30.87 -12.77
CA LYS A 4 36.39 30.19 -12.91
C LYS A 4 35.28 31.15 -12.49
N THR A 5 34.45 31.54 -13.45
CA THR A 5 33.23 32.33 -13.26
C THR A 5 32.19 31.51 -12.49
N VAL A 6 31.71 32.05 -11.37
CA VAL A 6 30.57 31.51 -10.60
C VAL A 6 29.30 32.12 -11.17
N VAL A 7 28.38 31.29 -11.64
CA VAL A 7 27.01 31.70 -12.01
C VAL A 7 26.12 31.40 -10.82
N THR A 8 25.67 32.45 -10.14
CA THR A 8 24.72 32.35 -9.03
C THR A 8 23.31 32.55 -9.58
N THR A 9 22.51 31.49 -9.61
CA THR A 9 21.10 31.58 -9.98
C THR A 9 20.25 31.94 -8.76
N VAL A 10 19.59 33.10 -8.82
CA VAL A 10 18.61 33.57 -7.84
C VAL A 10 17.29 32.86 -8.11
N ILE A 11 16.77 32.11 -7.13
CA ILE A 11 15.42 31.53 -7.17
C ILE A 11 14.47 32.47 -6.41
N ILE A 12 13.50 33.04 -7.13
CA ILE A 12 12.44 33.89 -6.56
C ILE A 12 11.30 32.98 -6.08
N PHE A 13 10.99 33.03 -4.78
CA PHE A 13 9.79 32.40 -4.22
C PHE A 13 8.57 33.29 -4.46
N ALA A 14 7.61 32.82 -5.24
CA ALA A 14 6.27 33.38 -5.27
C ALA A 14 5.37 32.56 -4.35
N SER A 15 4.99 33.14 -3.20
CA SER A 15 3.96 32.59 -2.33
C SER A 15 2.58 32.93 -2.92
N MET A 16 1.81 31.92 -3.34
CA MET A 16 0.38 32.08 -3.57
C MET A 16 -0.38 31.36 -2.46
N SER A 17 -0.99 32.17 -1.60
CA SER A 17 -2.03 31.76 -0.66
C SER A 17 -3.35 31.62 -1.43
N SER A 18 -3.89 30.41 -1.49
CA SER A 18 -5.30 30.18 -1.81
C SER A 18 -5.81 29.06 -0.92
N GLY A 19 -6.59 29.44 0.10
CA GLY A 19 -7.37 28.50 0.89
C GLY A 19 -8.39 27.79 0.00
N ILE A 20 -8.55 26.49 0.20
CA ILE A 20 -9.63 25.72 -0.40
C ILE A 20 -10.29 24.90 0.70
N ASN A 21 -11.61 25.04 0.75
CA ASN A 21 -12.50 24.55 1.78
C ASN A 21 -12.68 23.03 1.72
N ASN A 22 -12.90 22.48 2.90
CA ASN A 22 -13.08 21.07 3.21
C ASN A 22 -14.52 20.61 2.87
N THR A 23 -14.71 19.81 1.82
CA THR A 23 -15.88 18.93 1.51
C THR A 23 -15.49 18.16 0.24
N THR A 24 -15.30 16.84 0.16
CA THR A 24 -16.26 15.77 0.48
C THR A 24 -15.47 14.47 0.64
N TYR A 25 -15.33 13.97 1.87
CA TYR A 25 -15.07 12.54 2.10
C TYR A 25 -16.39 11.82 1.87
N ASP A 26 -16.48 10.94 0.88
CA ASP A 26 -17.65 10.08 0.71
C ASP A 26 -17.57 8.94 1.74
N GLU A 27 -18.36 9.07 2.80
CA GLU A 27 -18.45 8.12 3.91
C GLU A 27 -18.99 6.73 3.49
N ASN A 28 -19.42 6.55 2.23
CA ASN A 28 -20.09 5.32 1.79
C ASN A 28 -19.17 4.24 1.20
N LEU A 29 -17.87 4.47 1.04
CA LEU A 29 -16.91 3.44 0.58
C LEU A 29 -16.39 2.53 1.71
N VAL A 30 -16.85 2.71 2.94
CA VAL A 30 -16.38 2.01 4.15
C VAL A 30 -17.08 0.65 4.37
N ASN A 31 -18.17 0.33 3.66
CA ASN A 31 -19.10 -0.72 4.11
C ASN A 31 -19.10 -2.07 3.35
N ASN A 32 -18.10 -2.38 2.52
CA ASN A 32 -18.03 -3.71 1.90
C ASN A 32 -16.75 -4.46 2.31
N ASN A 33 -16.86 -5.27 3.38
CA ASN A 33 -15.87 -6.23 3.89
C ASN A 33 -15.54 -7.36 2.88
N ARG A 34 -15.02 -7.00 1.71
CA ARG A 34 -14.49 -7.97 0.75
C ARG A 34 -13.36 -7.27 0.02
N ILE A 35 -12.15 -7.82 0.12
CA ILE A 35 -10.87 -7.31 -0.42
C ILE A 35 -11.11 -6.24 -1.50
N PRO A 36 -11.00 -4.94 -1.18
CA PRO A 36 -11.22 -3.90 -2.17
C PRO A 36 -10.03 -3.90 -3.11
N GLY A 37 -10.27 -4.25 -4.38
CA GLY A 37 -9.43 -3.76 -5.47
C GLY A 37 -9.49 -2.23 -5.52
N PRO A 38 -8.57 -1.55 -6.21
CA PRO A 38 -8.51 -0.10 -6.23
C PRO A 38 -9.83 0.51 -6.72
N VAL A 39 -10.35 1.45 -5.93
CA VAL A 39 -11.35 2.42 -6.34
C VAL A 39 -10.65 3.42 -7.24
N VAL A 40 -11.07 3.52 -8.50
CA VAL A 40 -10.60 4.53 -9.44
C VAL A 40 -11.18 5.88 -9.00
N ILE A 41 -10.33 6.81 -8.56
CA ILE A 41 -10.70 8.22 -8.36
C ILE A 41 -10.35 9.02 -9.61
N ASN A 42 -11.24 9.01 -10.60
CA ASN A 42 -11.19 9.93 -11.72
C ASN A 42 -11.66 11.31 -11.25
N ASN A 43 -10.71 12.16 -10.83
CA ASN A 43 -10.95 13.58 -10.60
C ASN A 43 -10.31 14.41 -11.71
N GLU A 44 -11.15 14.94 -12.59
CA GLU A 44 -10.79 15.90 -13.63
C GLU A 44 -10.24 17.19 -13.00
N GLY A 45 -8.96 17.49 -13.24
CA GLY A 45 -8.26 18.72 -12.85
C GLY A 45 -6.74 18.55 -13.01
N PRO A 46 -5.96 19.63 -13.26
CA PRO A 46 -4.56 19.52 -13.68
C PRO A 46 -3.65 19.27 -12.47
N GLY A 47 -3.81 18.12 -11.82
CA GLY A 47 -2.78 17.51 -11.01
C GLY A 47 -1.70 16.92 -11.92
N ILE A 48 -0.48 16.82 -11.41
CA ILE A 48 0.66 16.18 -12.10
C ILE A 48 0.17 14.87 -12.76
N PHE A 49 0.21 14.86 -14.10
CA PHE A 49 -0.01 13.65 -14.88
C PHE A 49 1.15 12.71 -14.59
N VAL A 50 0.98 11.84 -13.58
CA VAL A 50 1.73 10.59 -13.55
C VAL A 50 1.14 9.76 -14.68
N SER A 51 1.84 9.64 -15.80
CA SER A 51 1.50 8.66 -16.83
C SER A 51 1.72 7.28 -16.21
N LEU A 52 0.67 6.69 -15.66
CA LEU A 52 0.67 5.34 -15.12
C LEU A 52 0.70 4.36 -16.30
N GLU A 53 1.88 4.08 -16.83
CA GLU A 53 2.11 2.78 -17.49
C GLU A 53 1.71 1.69 -16.50
N MET A 54 0.94 0.69 -16.97
CA MET A 54 0.37 -0.45 -16.22
C MET A 54 0.71 -0.46 -14.73
N ASP A 55 -0.26 -0.07 -13.89
CA ASP A 55 -0.02 0.06 -12.46
C ASP A 55 0.51 -1.26 -11.86
N ASP A 56 1.37 -1.15 -10.83
CA ASP A 56 2.00 -2.32 -10.20
C ASP A 56 0.95 -3.35 -9.72
N TYR A 57 -0.27 -2.87 -9.45
CA TYR A 57 -1.42 -3.66 -9.07
C TYR A 57 -1.96 -4.53 -10.22
N GLU A 58 -2.17 -3.97 -11.41
CA GLU A 58 -2.66 -4.66 -12.61
C GLU A 58 -1.68 -5.74 -13.02
N LYS A 59 -0.39 -5.42 -13.00
CA LYS A 59 0.67 -6.39 -13.25
C LYS A 59 0.64 -7.53 -12.23
N TRP A 60 0.64 -7.21 -10.93
CA TRP A 60 0.55 -8.22 -9.88
C TRP A 60 -0.72 -9.07 -10.02
N ALA A 61 -1.87 -8.44 -10.27
CA ALA A 61 -3.15 -9.12 -10.39
C ALA A 61 -3.17 -10.08 -11.58
N LEU A 62 -2.54 -9.71 -12.71
CA LEU A 62 -2.43 -10.58 -13.88
C LEU A 62 -1.50 -11.77 -13.63
N GLU A 63 -0.33 -11.53 -13.03
CA GLU A 63 0.62 -12.57 -12.64
C GLU A 63 -0.05 -13.57 -11.68
N PHE A 64 -0.70 -13.07 -10.63
CA PHE A 64 -1.38 -13.87 -9.61
C PHE A 64 -2.55 -14.69 -10.19
N LYS A 65 -3.35 -14.10 -11.08
CA LYS A 65 -4.41 -14.84 -11.80
C LYS A 65 -3.81 -15.95 -12.67
N THR A 66 -2.70 -15.67 -13.35
CA THR A 66 -2.04 -16.63 -14.25
C THR A 66 -1.52 -17.84 -13.48
N GLU A 67 -0.94 -17.65 -12.29
CA GLU A 67 -0.53 -18.75 -11.39
C GLU A 67 -1.70 -19.64 -10.98
N LEU A 68 -2.87 -19.05 -10.79
CA LEU A 68 -4.12 -19.76 -10.52
C LEU A 68 -4.71 -20.46 -11.76
N GLY A 69 -4.00 -20.45 -12.88
CA GLY A 69 -4.41 -21.08 -14.13
C GLY A 69 -5.46 -20.28 -14.90
N TYR A 70 -5.64 -18.99 -14.60
CA TYR A 70 -6.45 -18.10 -15.41
C TYR A 70 -5.83 -17.99 -16.81
N LYS A 71 -6.66 -18.20 -17.83
CA LYS A 71 -6.27 -18.03 -19.23
C LYS A 71 -6.95 -16.77 -19.77
N PRO A 72 -6.21 -15.70 -20.10
CA PRO A 72 -6.77 -14.40 -20.50
C PRO A 72 -7.63 -14.42 -21.78
N ASN A 73 -7.70 -15.56 -22.47
CA ASN A 73 -8.27 -15.72 -23.81
C ASN A 73 -9.40 -16.76 -23.84
N GLN A 74 -9.79 -17.30 -22.69
CA GLN A 74 -10.95 -18.19 -22.60
C GLN A 74 -12.20 -17.32 -22.43
N GLU A 75 -13.11 -17.42 -23.40
CA GLU A 75 -14.40 -16.72 -23.37
C GLU A 75 -15.10 -17.09 -22.05
N CYS A 76 -15.31 -16.09 -21.19
CA CYS A 76 -16.09 -16.26 -19.98
C CYS A 76 -17.49 -16.74 -20.37
N PRO A 77 -18.06 -17.78 -19.72
CA PRO A 77 -19.38 -18.26 -20.07
C PRO A 77 -20.41 -17.12 -19.96
N SER A 78 -21.37 -17.08 -20.89
CA SER A 78 -22.43 -16.04 -20.93
C SER A 78 -23.33 -16.04 -19.68
N VAL A 79 -23.30 -17.13 -18.92
CA VAL A 79 -23.90 -17.29 -17.60
C VAL A 79 -22.93 -18.07 -16.72
N GLY A 80 -22.53 -17.44 -15.60
CA GLY A 80 -21.57 -17.98 -14.64
C GLY A 80 -20.24 -17.23 -14.60
N SER A 81 -19.51 -17.46 -13.53
CA SER A 81 -18.12 -17.04 -13.31
C SER A 81 -17.15 -17.52 -14.40
N CYS A 82 -16.32 -16.64 -14.94
CA CYS A 82 -14.90 -17.00 -15.21
C CYS A 82 -14.04 -16.93 -13.95
N HIS A 83 -14.70 -16.72 -12.82
CA HIS A 83 -14.15 -16.55 -11.49
C HIS A 83 -13.48 -17.83 -11.03
N ILE A 84 -12.23 -17.64 -10.62
CA ILE A 84 -11.53 -18.55 -9.74
C ILE A 84 -12.43 -18.74 -8.52
N ASP A 85 -12.61 -20.00 -8.11
CA ASP A 85 -13.31 -20.34 -6.87
C ASP A 85 -12.79 -19.48 -5.69
N GLU A 86 -13.68 -18.92 -4.88
CA GLU A 86 -13.29 -17.96 -3.84
C GLU A 86 -12.36 -18.60 -2.80
N ASP A 87 -12.62 -19.84 -2.40
CA ASP A 87 -11.75 -20.56 -1.48
C ASP A 87 -10.39 -20.81 -2.13
N ARG A 88 -10.34 -21.15 -3.41
CA ARG A 88 -9.09 -21.28 -4.16
C ARG A 88 -8.33 -19.94 -4.25
N TRP A 89 -9.04 -18.84 -4.48
CA TRP A 89 -8.48 -17.50 -4.54
C TRP A 89 -7.90 -17.07 -3.18
N LEU A 90 -8.69 -17.17 -2.12
CA LEU A 90 -8.29 -16.85 -0.75
C LEU A 90 -7.16 -17.76 -0.26
N ASN A 91 -7.18 -19.04 -0.64
CA ASN A 91 -6.13 -19.97 -0.26
C ASN A 91 -4.79 -19.71 -0.95
N HIS A 92 -4.79 -19.05 -2.11
CA HIS A 92 -3.57 -18.71 -2.85
C HIS A 92 -2.83 -17.51 -2.27
N PHE A 93 -3.46 -16.69 -1.43
CA PHE A 93 -2.74 -15.59 -0.78
C PHE A 93 -1.67 -16.13 0.17
N PRO A 94 -0.43 -15.61 0.06
CA PRO A 94 0.58 -15.79 1.09
C PRO A 94 0.09 -15.26 2.44
N THR A 95 0.55 -15.91 3.49
CA THR A 95 0.39 -15.50 4.88
C THR A 95 1.26 -14.27 5.20
N LEU A 96 0.95 -13.60 6.31
CA LEU A 96 1.79 -12.54 6.86
C LEU A 96 3.23 -13.00 7.04
N ASN A 97 3.45 -14.20 7.59
CA ASN A 97 4.80 -14.75 7.77
C ASN A 97 5.56 -14.87 6.45
N GLU A 98 4.92 -15.37 5.39
CA GLU A 98 5.55 -15.50 4.07
C GLU A 98 5.90 -14.15 3.46
N TYR A 99 5.03 -13.15 3.59
CA TYR A 99 5.37 -11.78 3.16
C TYR A 99 6.49 -11.17 4.02
N VAL A 100 6.51 -11.41 5.32
CA VAL A 100 7.62 -10.96 6.18
C VAL A 100 8.92 -11.65 5.78
N ASP A 101 8.89 -12.93 5.45
CA ASP A 101 10.05 -13.67 4.92
C ASP A 101 10.54 -13.09 3.58
N GLU A 102 9.62 -12.64 2.71
CA GLU A 102 9.93 -12.01 1.42
C GLU A 102 10.55 -10.62 1.58
N TYR A 103 10.00 -9.78 2.47
CA TYR A 103 10.32 -8.35 2.52
C TYR A 103 11.31 -7.94 3.62
N PHE A 104 11.52 -8.76 4.65
CA PHE A 104 12.44 -8.44 5.74
C PHE A 104 13.65 -9.38 5.77
N LEU A 105 14.81 -8.80 6.10
CA LEU A 105 16.04 -9.55 6.35
C LEU A 105 15.83 -10.54 7.50
N PRO A 106 16.46 -11.73 7.48
CA PRO A 106 16.26 -12.79 8.47
C PRO A 106 16.29 -12.32 9.93
N GLU A 107 17.21 -11.42 10.27
CA GLU A 107 17.40 -10.84 11.60
C GLU A 107 16.24 -9.94 12.07
N ASP A 108 15.46 -9.38 11.15
CA ASP A 108 14.40 -8.40 11.46
C ASP A 108 13.00 -9.02 11.44
N ARG A 109 12.83 -10.24 10.93
CA ARG A 109 11.52 -10.89 10.76
C ARG A 109 10.77 -11.06 12.07
N ALA A 110 11.46 -11.50 13.11
CA ALA A 110 10.87 -11.66 14.44
C ALA A 110 10.38 -10.31 14.99
N TRP A 111 11.12 -9.23 14.74
CA TRP A 111 10.70 -7.88 15.11
C TRP A 111 9.49 -7.44 14.29
N ALA A 112 9.50 -7.64 12.96
CA ALA A 112 8.40 -7.25 12.07
C ALA A 112 7.08 -7.93 12.44
N LEU A 113 7.11 -9.23 12.73
CA LEU A 113 5.93 -9.96 13.21
C LEU A 113 5.44 -9.45 14.57
N LYS A 114 6.35 -9.10 15.48
CA LYS A 114 5.98 -8.52 16.77
C LYS A 114 5.36 -7.13 16.61
N VAL A 115 5.84 -6.31 15.68
CA VAL A 115 5.22 -5.03 15.34
C VAL A 115 3.82 -5.24 14.78
N ALA A 116 3.65 -6.12 13.79
CA ALA A 116 2.33 -6.42 13.21
C ALA A 116 1.33 -6.90 14.28
N PHE A 117 1.77 -7.75 15.21
CA PHE A 117 0.97 -8.13 16.37
C PHE A 117 0.59 -6.92 17.24
N CYS A 118 1.54 -6.05 17.57
CA CYS A 118 1.29 -4.89 18.42
C CYS A 118 0.40 -3.83 17.77
N GLU A 119 0.45 -3.70 16.45
CA GLU A 119 -0.31 -2.71 15.68
C GLU A 119 -1.74 -3.20 15.39
N SER A 120 -1.94 -4.49 15.09
CA SER A 120 -3.24 -4.99 14.62
C SER A 120 -3.71 -6.30 15.25
N SER A 121 -3.03 -6.81 16.27
CA SER A 121 -3.22 -8.18 16.80
C SER A 121 -3.04 -9.27 15.74
N ALA A 122 -2.19 -9.05 14.73
CA ALA A 122 -1.97 -9.98 13.64
C ALA A 122 -1.45 -11.34 14.12
N ASP A 123 -1.96 -12.43 13.54
CA ASP A 123 -1.36 -13.76 13.61
C ASP A 123 -0.44 -13.99 12.39
N PRO A 124 0.74 -14.61 12.54
CA PRO A 124 1.62 -14.91 11.41
C PRO A 124 0.96 -15.70 10.26
N LYS A 125 -0.13 -16.45 10.53
CA LYS A 125 -0.88 -17.23 9.54
C LYS A 125 -2.00 -16.44 8.86
N ASP A 126 -2.27 -15.21 9.27
CA ASP A 126 -3.27 -14.37 8.64
C ASP A 126 -2.91 -14.14 7.17
N LYS A 127 -3.92 -14.14 6.29
CA LYS A 127 -3.74 -13.83 4.85
C LYS A 127 -4.14 -12.41 4.49
N PHE A 128 -4.91 -11.76 5.36
CA PHE A 128 -5.39 -10.40 5.22
C PHE A 128 -5.60 -9.78 6.61
N SER A 129 -5.76 -8.45 6.64
CA SER A 129 -6.07 -7.70 7.85
C SER A 129 -7.18 -6.70 7.58
N GLU A 130 -8.25 -6.79 8.36
CA GLU A 130 -9.35 -5.81 8.36
C GLU A 130 -9.18 -4.78 9.49
N ALA A 131 -8.04 -4.77 10.17
CA ALA A 131 -7.82 -3.87 11.30
C ALA A 131 -7.77 -2.41 10.85
N VAL A 132 -8.69 -1.61 11.38
CA VAL A 132 -8.75 -0.16 11.16
C VAL A 132 -8.86 0.55 12.51
N ASN A 133 -7.95 1.48 12.79
CA ASN A 133 -8.04 2.33 13.95
C ASN A 133 -9.13 3.39 13.76
N HIS A 134 -10.17 3.37 14.61
CA HIS A 134 -11.32 4.27 14.53
C HIS A 134 -11.00 5.77 14.66
N LYS A 135 -9.87 6.17 15.24
CA LYS A 135 -9.51 7.59 15.39
C LYS A 135 -8.60 8.08 14.28
N SER A 136 -7.57 7.31 13.96
CA SER A 136 -6.54 7.73 13.00
C SER A 136 -6.80 7.23 11.58
N GLY A 137 -7.70 6.26 11.41
CA GLY A 137 -7.89 5.52 10.17
C GLY A 137 -6.69 4.64 9.79
N ALA A 138 -5.76 4.38 10.72
CA ALA A 138 -4.61 3.52 10.46
C ALA A 138 -5.08 2.11 10.09
N THR A 139 -4.50 1.50 9.06
CA THR A 139 -5.08 0.31 8.42
C THR A 139 -4.08 -0.82 8.17
N GLY A 140 -4.57 -2.06 8.32
CA GLY A 140 -3.86 -3.30 8.03
C GLY A 140 -2.85 -3.70 9.10
N TRP A 141 -2.03 -4.71 8.81
CA TRP A 141 -1.09 -5.30 9.77
C TRP A 141 -0.14 -4.29 10.40
N PHE A 142 0.42 -3.39 9.59
CA PHE A 142 1.38 -2.38 10.06
C PHE A 142 0.75 -1.00 10.33
N GLN A 143 -0.59 -0.92 10.37
CA GLN A 143 -1.35 0.29 10.72
C GLN A 143 -0.84 1.56 10.00
N HIS A 144 -0.72 1.49 8.67
CA HIS A 144 -0.31 2.65 7.88
C HIS A 144 -1.37 3.76 7.98
N LEU A 145 -0.92 5.01 8.14
CA LEU A 145 -1.81 6.17 8.20
C LEU A 145 -2.28 6.57 6.78
N PRO A 146 -3.60 6.73 6.53
CA PRO A 146 -4.14 7.04 5.21
C PRO A 146 -3.54 8.29 4.57
N LYS A 147 -3.33 9.35 5.37
CA LYS A 147 -2.77 10.62 4.90
C LYS A 147 -1.37 10.51 4.27
N PHE A 148 -0.63 9.44 4.56
CA PHE A 148 0.70 9.20 3.99
C PHE A 148 0.72 8.06 2.98
N TRP A 149 -0.40 7.34 2.79
CA TRP A 149 -0.40 6.11 2.01
C TRP A 149 0.03 6.35 0.57
N ILE A 150 -0.60 7.29 -0.13
CA ILE A 150 -0.32 7.56 -1.55
C ILE A 150 1.17 7.87 -1.79
N GLU A 151 1.77 8.73 -0.97
CA GLU A 151 3.19 9.07 -1.12
C GLU A 151 4.10 7.85 -0.83
N ARG A 152 3.83 7.14 0.27
CA ARG A 152 4.67 6.01 0.71
C ARG A 152 4.55 4.82 -0.24
N SER A 153 3.34 4.49 -0.67
CA SER A 153 3.10 3.38 -1.60
C SER A 153 3.73 3.66 -2.96
N TYR A 154 3.61 4.88 -3.48
CA TYR A 154 4.32 5.28 -4.69
C TYR A 154 5.84 5.10 -4.56
N ARG A 155 6.44 5.63 -3.49
CA ARG A 155 7.90 5.55 -3.27
C ARG A 155 8.42 4.14 -3.01
N ALA A 156 7.56 3.26 -2.50
CA ALA A 156 7.87 1.86 -2.24
C ALA A 156 7.56 0.92 -3.43
N GLY A 157 7.04 1.42 -4.56
CA GLY A 157 6.68 0.60 -5.72
C GLY A 157 5.37 -0.17 -5.59
N TYR A 158 4.38 0.43 -4.92
CA TYR A 158 3.02 -0.10 -4.73
C TYR A 158 1.97 0.93 -5.13
N VAL A 159 2.21 1.67 -6.21
CA VAL A 159 1.20 2.61 -6.72
C VAL A 159 -0.08 1.85 -7.09
N GLY A 160 -1.24 2.42 -6.76
CA GLY A 160 -2.54 1.80 -7.04
C GLY A 160 -2.97 0.71 -6.05
N PHE A 161 -2.09 0.21 -5.17
CA PHE A 161 -2.51 -0.76 -4.16
C PHE A 161 -3.36 -0.12 -3.05
N ALA A 162 -4.38 -0.85 -2.61
CA ALA A 162 -5.14 -0.50 -1.40
C ALA A 162 -4.26 -0.61 -0.14
N ILE A 163 -4.51 0.23 0.87
CA ILE A 163 -3.73 0.29 2.12
C ILE A 163 -3.76 -1.02 2.92
N ASN A 164 -4.84 -1.79 2.83
CA ASN A 164 -4.98 -3.11 3.44
C ASN A 164 -4.58 -4.26 2.51
N HIS A 165 -4.10 -3.99 1.28
CA HIS A 165 -3.65 -5.05 0.41
C HIS A 165 -2.46 -5.77 1.05
N PRO A 166 -2.50 -7.10 1.28
CA PRO A 166 -1.50 -7.83 2.08
C PRO A 166 -0.06 -7.55 1.65
N LYS A 167 0.23 -7.75 0.35
CA LYS A 167 1.56 -7.52 -0.24
C LYS A 167 2.07 -6.08 -0.03
N ALA A 168 1.26 -5.08 -0.38
CA ALA A 168 1.64 -3.68 -0.27
C ALA A 168 1.76 -3.21 1.18
N ASN A 169 0.89 -3.68 2.09
CA ASN A 169 0.94 -3.31 3.50
C ASN A 169 2.30 -3.70 4.14
N VAL A 170 2.75 -4.93 3.87
CA VAL A 170 4.06 -5.43 4.33
C VAL A 170 5.21 -4.78 3.57
N GLY A 171 5.11 -4.69 2.24
CA GLY A 171 6.15 -4.09 1.39
C GLY A 171 6.44 -2.62 1.74
N VAL A 172 5.41 -1.81 1.95
CA VAL A 172 5.57 -0.41 2.39
C VAL A 172 6.13 -0.34 3.81
N ALA A 173 5.78 -1.27 4.70
CA ALA A 173 6.37 -1.34 6.04
C ALA A 173 7.87 -1.66 5.99
N SER A 174 8.29 -2.63 5.18
CA SER A 174 9.70 -2.93 4.96
C SER A 174 10.46 -1.72 4.40
N TRP A 175 9.91 -1.04 3.38
CA TRP A 175 10.49 0.18 2.84
C TRP A 175 10.64 1.27 3.91
N LEU A 176 9.63 1.49 4.76
CA LEU A 176 9.72 2.46 5.86
C LEU A 176 10.85 2.12 6.83
N PHE A 177 11.05 0.83 7.10
CA PHE A 177 12.06 0.34 8.01
C PHE A 177 13.48 0.52 7.43
N TYR A 178 13.75 0.01 6.24
CA TYR A 178 15.10 0.04 5.67
C TYR A 178 15.48 1.38 5.04
N GLU A 179 14.53 2.05 4.37
CA GLU A 179 14.83 3.19 3.50
C GLU A 179 14.34 4.53 4.07
N TYR A 180 13.44 4.52 5.05
CA TYR A 180 12.79 5.75 5.52
C TYR A 180 12.75 5.94 7.03
N GLY A 181 13.80 5.55 7.74
CA GLY A 181 14.00 5.95 9.14
C GLY A 181 13.58 4.95 10.20
N GLY A 182 13.39 3.68 9.83
CA GLY A 182 13.43 2.57 10.76
C GLY A 182 12.21 2.43 11.65
N SER A 183 12.42 1.78 12.80
CA SER A 183 11.38 1.43 13.78
C SER A 183 10.61 2.61 14.35
N ARG A 184 11.08 3.86 14.18
CA ARG A 184 10.43 5.06 14.74
C ARG A 184 9.01 5.29 14.25
N HIS A 185 8.63 4.72 13.09
CA HIS A 185 7.28 4.84 12.55
C HIS A 185 6.23 4.14 13.40
N TRP A 186 6.63 3.16 14.22
CA TRP A 186 5.78 2.40 15.13
C TRP A 186 6.05 2.74 16.60
N ASN A 187 6.54 3.95 16.88
CA ASN A 187 6.85 4.37 18.25
C ASN A 187 5.61 4.41 19.17
N SER A 188 4.40 4.58 18.62
CA SER A 188 3.14 4.54 19.39
C SER A 188 2.90 3.20 20.08
N SER A 189 3.40 2.10 19.51
CA SER A 189 3.27 0.75 20.05
C SER A 189 4.58 0.21 20.62
N LYS A 190 5.60 1.05 20.80
CA LYS A 190 6.96 0.65 21.21
C LYS A 190 7.02 -0.17 22.49
N SER A 191 6.19 0.16 23.47
CA SER A 191 6.11 -0.59 24.73
C SER A 191 5.64 -2.04 24.54
N CYS A 192 5.02 -2.37 23.41
CA CYS A 192 4.57 -3.73 23.10
C CYS A 192 5.64 -4.53 22.34
N TRP A 193 6.32 -3.93 21.34
CA TRP A 193 7.25 -4.67 20.49
C TRP A 193 8.70 -4.65 20.94
N GLN A 194 9.10 -3.76 21.86
CA GLN A 194 10.46 -3.74 22.40
C GLN A 194 10.75 -4.93 23.34
#